data_AF-A0A2E0W7E7-F1
#
_entry.id   AF-A0A2E0W7E7-F1
#
_cell.length_a   1.000
_cell.length_b   1.000
_cell.length_c   1.000
_cell.angle_alpha   90.00
_cell.angle_beta   90.00
_cell.angle_gamma   90.00
#
_symmetry.space_group_name_H-M   'P 1'
#
loop_
_entity.id
_entity.type
_entity.pdbx_description
1 polymer ?
#
loop_
_entity_poly.entity_id
_entity_poly.type
_entity_poly.pdbx_seq_one_letter_code
_entity_poly.pdbx_strand_id
1 'polypeptide(L)'
;MTIGKRFESKGGKAIVVAIGLVLAIGLAISESYIGFNLRSFGPLAAAIFIFFVGLVIFLGIKSAGMEIVGAASITLVITYFSIRSVSPSFFDYMINNQYLSWLHSIILIAVLISIYKLFRLFFFKKDAIKENSSEGFFKNVSSKPKDFFNQLKEEKNEKNFIQKKLEKITSDVGKDSKQIISDLIEIRKLIHEFGSSEKGKELISRKVESIIPRERMIHLKIKALRELVKKISNFDIQNFQNLQNDYNALPVNERKFLEKKLKTEWKKLDVEKQLLKLEEVLRKYDHSFNHHLELLIVSLRSNKIKSAVEQIDETIKIEKNLFKTIKQMEQLEKKLERFIGKEIKEISINQ
;
A
#
# COMPACT_ATOMS: atom_id res chain seq x y z
N MET A 1 15.54 9.07 10.37
CA MET A 1 16.55 10.01 9.81
C MET A 1 16.26 11.37 10.44
N THR A 2 17.00 11.80 11.46
CA THR A 2 16.74 13.06 12.18
C THR A 2 17.40 14.24 11.45
N ILE A 3 16.75 15.41 11.50
CA ILE A 3 17.16 16.64 10.79
C ILE A 3 18.62 17.02 11.08
N GLY A 4 19.14 16.71 12.28
CA GLY A 4 20.53 16.96 12.65
C GLY A 4 21.58 16.26 11.79
N LYS A 5 21.30 15.09 11.21
CA LYS A 5 22.25 14.37 10.33
C LYS A 5 22.29 14.90 8.89
N ARG A 6 21.33 15.74 8.47
CA ARG A 6 21.31 16.33 7.11
C ARG A 6 22.02 17.68 7.01
N PHE A 7 22.42 18.27 8.13
CA PHE A 7 22.94 19.65 8.20
C PHE A 7 24.20 19.76 9.09
N GLU A 8 25.22 18.93 8.83
CA GLU A 8 26.48 18.95 9.60
C GLU A 8 27.41 20.12 9.26
N SER A 9 27.17 20.83 8.15
CA SER A 9 27.96 22.00 7.77
C SER A 9 27.73 23.19 8.71
N LYS A 10 28.73 24.07 8.88
CA LYS A 10 28.63 25.28 9.72
C LYS A 10 27.41 26.14 9.36
N GLY A 11 27.05 26.21 8.08
CA GLY A 11 25.84 26.90 7.61
C GLY A 11 24.54 26.15 7.96
N GLY A 12 24.54 24.83 7.90
CA GLY A 12 23.40 24.00 8.31
C GLY A 12 23.04 24.17 9.79
N LYS A 13 24.05 24.28 10.66
CA LYS A 13 23.85 24.57 12.10
C LYS A 13 23.22 25.94 12.32
N ALA A 14 23.68 26.98 11.60
CA ALA A 14 23.11 28.32 11.69
C ALA A 14 21.64 28.36 11.25
N ILE A 15 21.27 27.61 10.21
CA ILE A 15 19.88 27.50 9.75
C ILE A 15 18.99 26.83 10.80
N VAL A 16 19.45 25.75 11.43
CA VAL A 16 18.68 25.08 12.50
C VAL A 16 18.48 26.00 13.70
N VAL A 17 19.51 26.76 14.08
CA VAL A 17 19.42 27.76 15.16
C VAL A 17 18.45 28.88 14.78
N ALA A 18 18.52 29.39 13.55
CA ALA A 18 17.60 30.42 13.07
C ALA A 18 16.14 29.94 13.03
N ILE A 19 15.89 28.71 12.56
CA ILE A 19 14.55 28.11 12.57
C ILE A 19 14.05 27.95 14.01
N GLY A 20 14.88 27.45 14.92
CA GLY A 20 14.52 27.33 16.34
C GLY A 20 14.20 28.68 16.98
N LEU A 21 14.97 29.71 16.65
CA LEU A 21 14.77 31.07 17.15
C LEU A 21 13.48 31.70 16.61
N VAL A 22 13.19 31.54 15.31
CA VAL A 22 11.94 31.99 14.68
C VAL A 22 10.73 31.27 15.29
N LEU A 23 10.84 29.97 15.57
CA LEU A 23 9.79 29.20 16.22
C LEU A 23 9.56 29.65 17.67
N ALA A 24 10.64 29.89 18.41
CA ALA A 24 10.55 30.39 19.78
C ALA A 24 9.90 31.78 19.84
N ILE A 25 10.28 32.69 18.94
CA ILE A 25 9.68 34.01 18.81
C ILE A 25 8.21 33.90 18.40
N GLY A 26 7.89 33.03 17.43
CA GLY A 26 6.51 32.78 17.01
C GLY A 26 5.61 32.26 18.13
N LEU A 27 6.14 31.37 18.98
CA LEU A 27 5.44 30.88 20.17
C LEU A 27 5.24 31.97 21.22
N ALA A 28 6.25 32.82 21.45
CA ALA A 28 6.15 33.95 22.39
C ALA A 28 5.11 35.01 21.93
N ILE A 29 5.04 35.29 20.62
CA ILE A 29 4.05 36.21 20.06
C ILE A 29 2.64 35.57 20.08
N SER A 30 2.54 34.26 19.82
CA SER A 30 1.28 33.52 19.94
C SER A 30 0.73 33.57 21.37
N GLU A 31 1.61 33.49 22.38
CA GLU A 31 1.25 33.66 23.79
C GLU A 31 0.63 35.03 24.08
N SER A 32 1.20 36.12 23.53
CA SER A 32 0.69 37.47 23.77
C SER A 32 -0.61 37.79 23.03
N TYR A 33 -0.82 37.26 21.81
CA TYR A 33 -1.98 37.59 20.98
C TYR A 33 -3.20 36.68 21.20
N ILE A 34 -2.96 35.39 21.44
CA ILE A 34 -4.04 34.38 21.53
C ILE A 34 -4.31 34.02 23.01
N GLY A 35 -3.55 34.57 23.95
CA GLY A 35 -3.57 34.15 25.35
C GLY A 35 -3.04 32.72 25.52
N PHE A 36 -2.19 32.29 24.58
CA PHE A 36 -1.68 30.93 24.51
C PHE A 36 -0.65 30.67 25.62
N ASN A 37 -1.09 30.09 26.74
CA ASN A 37 -0.21 29.74 27.85
C ASN A 37 0.35 28.32 27.68
N LEU A 38 1.66 28.11 27.81
CA LEU A 38 2.29 26.76 27.84
C LEU A 38 1.62 25.79 28.84
N ARG A 39 1.01 26.32 29.92
CA ARG A 39 0.21 25.57 30.88
C ARG A 39 -1.05 24.94 30.25
N SER A 40 -1.65 25.55 29.23
CA SER A 40 -2.82 25.01 28.51
C SER A 40 -2.46 23.83 27.59
N PHE A 41 -1.18 23.67 27.27
CA PHE A 41 -0.66 22.54 26.48
C PHE A 41 -0.45 21.27 27.29
N GLY A 42 -0.41 21.37 28.63
CA GLY A 42 -0.21 20.24 29.54
C GLY A 42 -1.16 19.05 29.24
N PRO A 43 -2.48 19.27 29.14
CA PRO A 43 -3.42 18.20 28.80
C PRO A 43 -3.21 17.60 27.40
N LEU A 44 -2.85 18.41 26.41
CA LEU A 44 -2.59 17.92 25.05
C LEU A 44 -1.31 17.08 25.00
N ALA A 45 -0.23 17.55 25.62
CA ALA A 45 1.02 16.81 25.75
C ALA A 45 0.82 15.50 26.51
N ALA A 46 0.04 15.53 27.60
CA ALA A 46 -0.35 14.33 28.33
C ALA A 46 -1.11 13.35 27.44
N ALA A 47 -2.10 13.81 26.65
CA ALA A 47 -2.85 12.95 25.73
C ALA A 47 -1.95 12.28 24.67
N ILE A 48 -1.01 13.02 24.08
CA ILE A 48 -0.04 12.48 23.12
C ILE A 48 0.86 11.44 23.79
N PHE A 49 1.39 11.75 24.98
CA PHE A 49 2.24 10.83 25.73
C PHE A 49 1.50 9.54 26.09
N ILE A 50 0.27 9.66 26.57
CA ILE A 50 -0.63 8.56 26.88
C ILE A 50 -0.86 7.66 25.65
N PHE A 51 -1.10 8.27 24.50
CA PHE A 51 -1.27 7.53 23.25
C PHE A 51 -0.03 6.72 22.90
N PHE A 52 1.17 7.31 23.03
CA PHE A 52 2.42 6.59 22.80
C PHE A 52 2.63 5.43 23.77
N VAL A 53 2.39 5.65 25.07
CA VAL A 53 2.50 4.58 26.08
C VAL A 53 1.53 3.44 25.77
N GLY A 54 0.27 3.75 25.44
CA GLY A 54 -0.71 2.76 25.02
C GLY A 54 -0.27 1.97 23.78
N LEU A 55 0.31 2.65 22.78
CA LEU A 55 0.82 2.00 21.58
C LEU A 55 1.98 1.03 21.90
N VAL A 56 2.91 1.43 22.77
CA VAL A 56 4.03 0.56 23.20
C VAL A 56 3.51 -0.67 23.94
N ILE A 57 2.56 -0.50 24.86
CA ILE A 57 1.94 -1.62 25.59
C ILE A 57 1.21 -2.55 24.62
N PHE A 58 0.45 -2.01 23.66
CA PHE A 58 -0.24 -2.80 22.65
C PHE A 58 0.71 -3.63 21.81
N LEU A 59 1.77 -3.03 21.29
CA LEU A 59 2.77 -3.74 20.49
C LEU A 59 3.49 -4.80 21.32
N GLY A 60 3.79 -4.52 22.59
CA GLY A 60 4.38 -5.48 23.53
C GLY A 60 3.49 -6.71 23.71
N ILE A 61 2.20 -6.51 24.02
CA ILE A 61 1.24 -7.62 24.22
C ILE A 61 1.00 -8.36 22.90
N LYS A 62 0.95 -7.66 21.75
CA LYS A 62 0.82 -8.32 20.46
C LYS A 62 2.05 -9.20 20.17
N SER A 63 3.26 -8.71 20.45
CA SER A 63 4.50 -9.47 20.24
C SER A 63 4.55 -10.75 21.10
N ALA A 64 3.86 -10.76 22.25
CA ALA A 64 3.70 -11.95 23.11
C ALA A 64 2.68 -12.99 22.56
N GLY A 65 2.17 -12.82 21.34
CA GLY A 65 1.32 -13.79 20.67
C GLY A 65 -0.18 -13.63 20.96
N MET A 66 -0.60 -12.59 21.68
CA MET A 66 -2.01 -12.35 21.96
C MET A 66 -2.78 -11.93 20.70
N GLU A 67 -4.04 -12.37 20.60
CA GLU A 67 -4.97 -11.94 19.56
C GLU A 67 -5.24 -10.42 19.67
N ILE A 68 -5.46 -9.76 18.52
CA ILE A 68 -5.62 -8.30 18.43
C ILE A 68 -6.68 -7.77 19.41
N VAL A 69 -7.82 -8.46 19.52
CA VAL A 69 -8.93 -8.02 20.40
C VAL A 69 -8.55 -8.13 21.88
N GLY A 70 -7.86 -9.20 22.27
CA GLY A 70 -7.36 -9.38 23.64
C GLY A 70 -6.29 -8.34 23.96
N ALA A 71 -5.32 -8.15 23.06
CA ALA A 71 -4.24 -7.18 23.23
C ALA A 71 -4.78 -5.75 23.38
N ALA A 72 -5.75 -5.35 22.54
CA ALA A 72 -6.39 -4.05 22.63
C ALA A 72 -7.15 -3.87 23.95
N SER A 73 -7.88 -4.91 24.39
CA SER A 73 -8.66 -4.86 25.64
C SER A 73 -7.76 -4.71 26.87
N ILE A 74 -6.67 -5.49 26.95
CA ILE A 74 -5.70 -5.38 28.06
C ILE A 74 -5.00 -4.02 28.03
N THR A 75 -4.54 -3.59 26.85
CA THR A 75 -3.87 -2.29 26.70
C THR A 75 -4.75 -1.15 27.18
N LEU A 76 -6.02 -1.14 26.77
CA LEU A 76 -6.97 -0.09 27.13
C LEU A 76 -7.20 -0.05 28.65
N VAL A 77 -7.37 -1.21 29.29
CA VAL A 77 -7.55 -1.31 30.74
C VAL A 77 -6.29 -0.84 31.49
N ILE A 78 -5.12 -1.34 31.12
CA ILE A 78 -3.84 -0.97 31.77
C ILE A 78 -3.58 0.52 31.60
N THR A 79 -3.73 1.04 30.39
CA THR A 79 -3.48 2.45 30.07
C THR A 79 -4.43 3.35 30.87
N TYR A 80 -5.72 3.04 30.90
CA TYR A 80 -6.71 3.79 31.67
C TYR A 80 -6.38 3.88 33.16
N PHE A 81 -6.12 2.74 33.81
CA PHE A 81 -5.79 2.72 35.24
C PHE A 81 -4.42 3.36 35.53
N SER A 82 -3.45 3.22 34.62
CA SER A 82 -2.14 3.87 34.75
C SER A 82 -2.28 5.40 34.75
N ILE A 83 -3.08 5.95 33.85
CA ILE A 83 -3.32 7.41 33.80
C ILE A 83 -4.05 7.85 35.06
N ARG A 84 -5.08 7.10 35.49
CA ARG A 84 -5.88 7.48 36.66
C ARG A 84 -5.06 7.48 37.94
N SER A 85 -4.06 6.60 38.00
CA SER A 85 -3.11 6.50 39.11
C SER A 85 -2.02 7.59 39.06
N VAL A 86 -1.38 7.79 37.90
CA VAL A 86 -0.21 8.67 37.77
C VAL A 86 -0.59 10.14 37.60
N SER A 87 -1.69 10.44 36.91
CA SER A 87 -2.13 11.80 36.58
C SER A 87 -3.65 11.95 36.69
N PRO A 88 -4.20 11.94 37.92
CA PRO A 88 -5.64 12.15 38.13
C PRO A 88 -6.11 13.51 37.58
N SER A 89 -5.23 14.53 37.57
CA SER A 89 -5.49 15.86 37.02
C SER A 89 -5.89 15.87 35.55
N PHE A 90 -5.45 14.89 34.76
CA PHE A 90 -5.87 14.76 33.36
C PHE A 90 -7.36 14.46 33.24
N PHE A 91 -7.89 13.61 34.12
CA PHE A 91 -9.30 13.29 34.17
C PHE A 91 -10.12 14.47 34.71
N ASP A 92 -9.62 15.15 35.74
CA ASP A 92 -10.29 16.33 36.28
C ASP A 92 -10.39 17.42 35.22
N TYR A 93 -9.34 17.60 34.40
CA TYR A 93 -9.38 18.49 33.24
C TYR A 93 -10.42 18.06 32.20
N MET A 94 -10.50 16.77 31.84
CA MET A 94 -11.50 16.28 30.89
C MET A 94 -12.94 16.46 31.39
N ILE A 95 -13.18 16.26 32.69
CA ILE A 95 -14.50 16.40 33.30
C ILE A 95 -14.92 17.88 33.37
N ASN A 96 -13.99 18.75 33.77
CA ASN A 96 -14.27 20.18 33.93
C ASN A 96 -14.37 20.94 32.60
N ASN A 97 -13.87 20.35 31.50
CA ASN A 97 -13.96 20.95 30.18
C ASN A 97 -15.22 20.45 29.44
N GLN A 98 -16.17 21.35 29.19
CA GLN A 98 -17.45 21.05 28.57
C GLN A 98 -17.32 20.33 27.21
N TYR A 99 -16.27 20.61 26.44
CA TYR A 99 -16.04 19.97 25.13
C TYR A 99 -15.44 18.56 25.21
N LEU A 100 -14.92 18.15 26.37
CA LEU A 100 -14.22 16.87 26.56
C LEU A 100 -14.93 15.92 27.54
N SER A 101 -15.95 16.40 28.25
CA SER A 101 -16.70 15.60 29.23
C SER A 101 -17.28 14.32 28.62
N TRP A 102 -17.77 14.37 27.38
CA TRP A 102 -18.29 13.20 26.66
C TRP A 102 -17.23 12.14 26.37
N LEU A 103 -15.97 12.56 26.17
CA LEU A 103 -14.86 11.67 25.85
C LEU A 103 -14.51 10.81 27.07
N HIS A 104 -14.57 11.39 28.28
CA HIS A 104 -14.41 10.64 29.51
C HIS A 104 -15.47 9.52 29.64
N SER A 105 -16.74 9.83 29.35
CA SER A 105 -17.83 8.85 29.39
C SER A 105 -17.61 7.70 28.40
N ILE A 106 -17.17 8.00 27.18
CA ILE A 106 -16.88 6.97 26.15
C ILE A 106 -15.71 6.08 26.58
N ILE A 107 -14.63 6.67 27.10
CA ILE A 107 -13.49 5.90 27.58
C ILE A 107 -13.93 4.96 28.70
N LEU A 108 -14.73 5.45 29.66
CA LEU A 108 -15.22 4.65 30.76
C LEU A 108 -16.07 3.46 30.27
N ILE A 109 -16.97 3.68 29.31
CA ILE A 109 -17.75 2.60 28.68
C ILE A 109 -16.83 1.60 27.97
N ALA A 110 -15.83 2.08 27.22
CA ALA A 110 -14.87 1.21 26.53
C ALA A 110 -14.04 0.36 27.51
N VAL A 111 -13.66 0.92 28.66
CA VAL A 111 -12.99 0.20 29.76
C VAL A 111 -13.90 -0.88 30.33
N LEU A 112 -15.17 -0.56 30.61
CA LEU A 112 -16.14 -1.55 31.12
C LEU A 112 -16.35 -2.71 30.14
N ILE A 113 -16.50 -2.41 28.85
CA ILE A 113 -16.60 -3.45 27.79
C ILE A 113 -15.33 -4.29 27.74
N SER A 114 -14.15 -3.68 27.88
CA SER A 114 -12.86 -4.37 27.87
C SER A 114 -12.69 -5.27 29.09
N ILE A 115 -13.06 -4.80 30.29
CA ILE A 115 -13.09 -5.60 31.51
C ILE A 115 -14.06 -6.76 31.36
N TYR A 116 -15.26 -6.54 30.84
CA TYR A 116 -16.23 -7.60 30.59
C TYR A 116 -15.68 -8.66 29.62
N LYS A 117 -15.02 -8.24 28.53
CA LYS A 117 -14.37 -9.16 27.59
C LYS A 117 -13.24 -9.95 28.24
N LEU A 118 -12.41 -9.31 29.07
CA LEU A 118 -11.36 -10.00 29.81
C LEU A 118 -11.95 -10.98 30.84
N PHE A 119 -12.95 -10.56 31.60
CA PHE A 119 -13.66 -11.42 32.53
C PHE A 119 -14.30 -12.62 31.82
N ARG A 120 -14.93 -12.42 30.67
CA ARG A 120 -15.45 -13.51 29.82
C ARG A 120 -14.34 -14.46 29.39
N LEU A 121 -13.20 -13.93 28.98
CA LEU A 121 -12.05 -14.70 28.52
C LEU A 121 -11.38 -15.49 29.66
N PHE A 122 -11.39 -14.98 30.89
CA PHE A 122 -10.80 -15.63 32.06
C PHE A 122 -11.76 -16.57 32.80
N PHE A 123 -13.04 -16.22 32.96
CA PHE A 123 -14.00 -16.96 33.79
C PHE A 123 -14.91 -17.91 32.99
N PHE A 124 -15.34 -17.54 31.79
CA PHE A 124 -16.25 -18.36 30.98
C PHE A 124 -15.52 -19.36 30.07
N LYS A 125 -14.20 -19.51 30.24
CA LYS A 125 -13.40 -20.52 29.54
C LYS A 125 -13.44 -21.90 30.21
N LYS A 126 -14.44 -22.17 31.08
CA LYS A 126 -14.58 -23.45 31.79
C LYS A 126 -15.61 -24.42 31.22
N ASP A 127 -16.58 -23.98 30.40
CA ASP A 127 -17.61 -24.88 29.83
C ASP A 127 -17.65 -24.93 28.30
N ALA A 128 -16.65 -24.35 27.62
CA ALA A 128 -16.42 -24.53 26.18
C ALA A 128 -15.27 -25.51 25.88
N ILE A 129 -14.97 -26.42 26.82
CA ILE A 129 -14.06 -27.56 26.61
C ILE A 129 -14.91 -28.81 26.42
N LYS A 130 -15.71 -28.80 25.35
CA LYS A 130 -16.25 -30.01 24.71
C LYS A 130 -16.50 -29.80 23.22
N GLU A 131 -15.55 -29.16 22.54
CA GLU A 131 -15.14 -29.47 21.16
C GLU A 131 -13.93 -28.57 20.83
N ASN A 132 -12.77 -29.19 20.57
CA ASN A 132 -11.56 -28.58 20.02
C ASN A 132 -10.77 -27.61 20.91
N SER A 133 -10.03 -28.11 21.93
CA SER A 133 -8.68 -27.56 22.28
C SER A 133 -8.10 -28.05 23.62
N SER A 134 -7.95 -29.37 23.86
CA SER A 134 -7.14 -29.82 25.00
C SER A 134 -6.58 -31.24 24.88
N GLU A 135 -6.12 -31.63 23.70
CA GLU A 135 -5.09 -32.68 23.54
C GLU A 135 -4.11 -32.21 22.48
N GLY A 136 -2.96 -31.67 22.87
CA GLY A 136 -1.97 -31.26 21.87
C GLY A 136 -0.83 -30.35 22.31
N PHE A 137 -0.42 -30.31 23.58
CA PHE A 137 0.75 -29.51 23.99
C PHE A 137 2.00 -30.33 24.36
N PHE A 138 1.96 -31.66 24.28
CA PHE A 138 3.17 -32.51 24.32
C PHE A 138 3.27 -33.53 23.18
N LYS A 139 2.51 -33.35 22.08
CA LYS A 139 2.53 -34.30 20.96
C LYS A 139 2.44 -33.66 19.56
N ASN A 140 3.05 -32.50 19.33
CA ASN A 140 3.11 -31.88 18.00
C ASN A 140 4.55 -31.72 17.49
N VAL A 141 5.24 -32.85 17.35
CA VAL A 141 6.25 -33.03 16.28
C VAL A 141 5.61 -33.71 15.05
N SER A 142 4.32 -34.10 15.09
CA SER A 142 3.69 -34.88 14.01
C SER A 142 2.30 -34.43 13.51
N SER A 143 1.75 -33.27 13.89
CA SER A 143 0.50 -32.75 13.28
C SER A 143 0.74 -31.96 11.97
N LYS A 144 1.65 -32.45 11.12
CA LYS A 144 2.17 -31.72 9.94
C LYS A 144 1.31 -31.65 8.65
N PRO A 145 0.16 -32.33 8.46
CA PRO A 145 -0.58 -32.17 7.20
C PRO A 145 -1.68 -31.10 7.22
N LYS A 146 -2.66 -31.17 8.14
CA LYS A 146 -3.94 -30.44 7.97
C LYS A 146 -3.87 -28.91 8.09
N ASP A 147 -3.14 -28.35 9.04
CA ASP A 147 -3.00 -26.89 9.18
C ASP A 147 -2.13 -26.28 8.07
N PHE A 148 -1.10 -27.02 7.63
CA PHE A 148 -0.30 -26.68 6.46
C PHE A 148 -1.16 -26.65 5.19
N PHE A 149 -2.07 -27.63 5.00
CA PHE A 149 -2.97 -27.63 3.85
C PHE A 149 -3.99 -26.50 3.88
N ASN A 150 -4.45 -26.06 5.05
CA ASN A 150 -5.34 -24.90 5.15
C ASN A 150 -4.61 -23.59 4.81
N GLN A 151 -3.38 -23.40 5.31
CA GLN A 151 -2.55 -22.24 4.94
C GLN A 151 -2.22 -22.23 3.44
N LEU A 152 -1.81 -23.36 2.87
CA LEU A 152 -1.59 -23.48 1.43
C LEU A 152 -2.84 -23.18 0.60
N LYS A 153 -4.03 -23.53 1.10
CA LYS A 153 -5.30 -23.27 0.43
C LYS A 153 -5.68 -21.80 0.50
N GLU A 154 -5.43 -21.12 1.63
CA GLU A 154 -5.62 -19.67 1.79
C GLU A 154 -4.67 -18.87 0.90
N GLU A 155 -3.37 -19.20 0.90
CA GLU A 155 -2.35 -18.58 0.05
C GLU A 155 -2.68 -18.74 -1.44
N LYS A 156 -3.18 -19.92 -1.83
CA LYS A 156 -3.63 -20.20 -3.20
C LYS A 156 -4.86 -19.37 -3.59
N ASN A 157 -5.85 -19.27 -2.70
CA ASN A 157 -7.03 -18.47 -2.95
C ASN A 157 -6.65 -16.99 -3.11
N GLU A 158 -5.71 -16.50 -2.31
CA GLU A 158 -5.17 -15.15 -2.41
C GLU A 158 -4.41 -14.93 -3.73
N LYS A 159 -3.51 -15.84 -4.12
CA LYS A 159 -2.79 -15.75 -5.40
C LYS A 159 -3.73 -15.73 -6.61
N ASN A 160 -4.71 -16.62 -6.64
CA ASN A 160 -5.71 -16.67 -7.70
C ASN A 160 -6.55 -15.38 -7.75
N PHE A 161 -6.91 -14.82 -6.60
CA PHE A 161 -7.62 -13.55 -6.53
C PHE A 161 -6.78 -12.38 -7.06
N ILE A 162 -5.52 -12.27 -6.63
CA ILE A 162 -4.60 -11.23 -7.09
C ILE A 162 -4.41 -11.34 -8.61
N GLN A 163 -4.26 -12.56 -9.13
CA GLN A 163 -4.09 -12.80 -10.55
C GLN A 163 -5.28 -12.39 -11.41
N LYS A 164 -6.50 -12.80 -11.04
CA LYS A 164 -7.72 -12.35 -11.75
C LYS A 164 -7.85 -10.83 -11.76
N LYS A 165 -7.41 -10.19 -10.66
CA LYS A 165 -7.39 -8.73 -10.56
C LYS A 165 -6.34 -8.10 -11.48
N LEU A 166 -5.14 -8.70 -11.60
CA LEU A 166 -4.10 -8.27 -12.56
C LEU A 166 -4.64 -8.32 -14.00
N GLU A 167 -5.18 -9.47 -14.44
CA GLU A 167 -5.67 -9.65 -15.80
C GLU A 167 -6.77 -8.64 -16.16
N LYS A 168 -7.71 -8.41 -15.22
CA LYS A 168 -8.76 -7.40 -15.40
C LYS A 168 -8.18 -6.00 -15.58
N ILE A 169 -7.24 -5.61 -14.71
CA ILE A 169 -6.60 -4.29 -14.78
C ILE A 169 -5.89 -4.13 -16.14
N THR A 170 -5.09 -5.10 -16.55
CA THR A 170 -4.31 -5.05 -17.79
C THR A 170 -5.20 -5.01 -19.02
N SER A 171 -6.30 -5.79 -19.04
CA SER A 171 -7.30 -5.76 -20.11
C SER A 171 -8.00 -4.39 -20.22
N ASP A 172 -8.43 -3.83 -19.09
CA ASP A 172 -9.11 -2.53 -19.07
C ASP A 172 -8.17 -1.41 -19.52
N VAL A 173 -6.92 -1.42 -19.06
CA VAL A 173 -5.88 -0.48 -19.49
C VAL A 173 -5.61 -0.58 -20.99
N GLY A 174 -5.59 -1.80 -21.56
CA GLY A 174 -5.43 -2.00 -23.00
C GLY A 174 -6.60 -1.45 -23.83
N LYS A 175 -7.83 -1.55 -23.34
CA LYS A 175 -9.02 -0.97 -24.00
C LYS A 175 -8.97 0.56 -23.98
N ASP A 176 -8.68 1.13 -22.81
CA ASP A 176 -8.59 2.58 -22.63
C ASP A 176 -7.51 3.17 -23.55
N SER A 177 -6.33 2.53 -23.60
CA SER A 177 -5.22 2.95 -24.46
C SER A 177 -5.59 2.91 -25.96
N LYS A 178 -6.30 1.86 -26.41
CA LYS A 178 -6.78 1.78 -27.80
C LYS A 178 -7.73 2.93 -28.14
N GLN A 179 -8.61 3.31 -27.21
CA GLN A 179 -9.51 4.44 -27.41
C GLN A 179 -8.74 5.76 -27.47
N ILE A 180 -7.76 5.97 -26.59
CA ILE A 180 -6.90 7.16 -26.61
C ILE A 180 -6.19 7.29 -27.96
N ILE A 181 -5.64 6.20 -28.51
CA ILE A 181 -5.01 6.22 -29.85
C ILE A 181 -6.00 6.68 -30.92
N SER A 182 -7.24 6.17 -30.90
CA SER A 182 -8.28 6.58 -31.83
C SER A 182 -8.59 8.08 -31.72
N ASP A 183 -8.76 8.57 -30.49
CA ASP A 183 -9.08 9.97 -30.22
C ASP A 183 -7.93 10.90 -30.63
N LEU A 184 -6.67 10.50 -30.41
CA LEU A 184 -5.48 11.25 -30.84
C LEU A 184 -5.34 11.32 -32.37
N ILE A 185 -5.64 10.22 -33.09
CA ILE A 185 -5.65 10.21 -34.56
C ILE A 185 -6.72 11.15 -35.10
N GLU A 186 -7.89 11.22 -34.46
CA GLU A 186 -8.93 12.16 -34.83
C GLU A 186 -8.51 13.60 -34.55
N ILE A 187 -7.92 13.88 -33.37
CA ILE A 187 -7.35 15.19 -33.04
C ILE A 187 -6.33 15.62 -34.09
N ARG A 188 -5.43 14.72 -34.51
CA ARG A 188 -4.46 14.99 -35.58
C ARG A 188 -5.14 15.46 -36.88
N LYS A 189 -6.23 14.81 -37.30
CA LYS A 189 -7.01 15.25 -38.47
C LYS A 189 -7.60 16.63 -38.27
N LEU A 190 -8.20 16.89 -37.10
CA LEU A 190 -8.76 18.20 -36.77
C LEU A 190 -7.69 19.32 -36.75
N ILE A 191 -6.46 19.03 -36.31
CA ILE A 191 -5.35 19.99 -36.37
C ILE A 191 -5.01 20.36 -37.81
N HIS A 192 -4.99 19.38 -38.73
CA HIS A 192 -4.73 19.64 -40.15
C HIS A 192 -5.83 20.47 -40.81
N GLU A 193 -7.10 20.16 -40.51
CA GLU A 193 -8.25 20.81 -41.17
C GLU A 193 -8.57 22.18 -40.57
N PHE A 194 -8.50 22.32 -39.24
CA PHE A 194 -9.03 23.47 -38.51
C PHE A 194 -8.05 24.14 -37.55
N GLY A 195 -6.80 23.66 -37.46
CA GLY A 195 -5.84 24.12 -36.45
C GLY A 195 -5.54 25.62 -36.49
N SER A 196 -5.63 26.26 -37.66
CA SER A 196 -5.42 27.71 -37.81
C SER A 196 -6.60 28.57 -37.34
N SER A 197 -7.79 27.98 -37.16
CA SER A 197 -9.00 28.70 -36.78
C SER A 197 -9.23 28.68 -35.26
N GLU A 198 -9.73 29.77 -34.68
CA GLU A 198 -9.99 29.83 -33.22
C GLU A 198 -11.03 28.79 -32.77
N LYS A 199 -12.12 28.63 -33.54
CA LYS A 199 -13.12 27.57 -33.27
C LYS A 199 -12.51 26.17 -33.33
N GLY A 200 -11.63 25.92 -34.31
CA GLY A 200 -10.91 24.66 -34.42
C GLY A 200 -10.01 24.38 -33.23
N LYS A 201 -9.24 25.39 -32.79
CA LYS A 201 -8.39 25.30 -31.58
C LYS A 201 -9.19 24.99 -30.33
N GLU A 202 -10.36 25.60 -30.16
CA GLU A 202 -11.25 25.33 -29.03
C GLU A 202 -11.77 23.89 -29.06
N LEU A 203 -12.24 23.42 -30.23
CA LEU A 203 -12.69 22.03 -30.40
C LEU A 203 -11.57 21.02 -30.14
N ILE A 204 -10.38 21.26 -30.66
CA ILE A 204 -9.20 20.43 -30.41
C ILE A 204 -8.86 20.40 -28.92
N SER A 205 -8.86 21.57 -28.26
CA SER A 205 -8.56 21.67 -26.83
C SER A 205 -9.55 20.89 -25.98
N ARG A 206 -10.86 21.03 -26.21
CA ARG A 206 -11.89 20.25 -25.51
C ARG A 206 -11.70 18.74 -25.71
N LYS A 207 -11.30 18.32 -26.91
CA LYS A 207 -11.06 16.91 -27.21
C LYS A 207 -9.79 16.38 -26.53
N VAL A 208 -8.72 17.16 -26.49
CA VAL A 208 -7.50 16.85 -25.71
C VAL A 208 -7.85 16.75 -24.21
N GLU A 209 -8.63 17.69 -23.67
CA GLU A 209 -9.08 17.66 -22.27
C GLU A 209 -9.90 16.41 -21.94
N SER A 210 -10.66 15.87 -22.90
CA SER A 210 -11.42 14.62 -22.72
C SER A 210 -10.54 13.36 -22.62
N ILE A 211 -9.27 13.44 -23.01
CA ILE A 211 -8.30 12.32 -22.91
C ILE A 211 -7.69 12.27 -21.51
N ILE A 212 -7.49 13.42 -20.87
CA ILE A 212 -6.79 13.54 -19.57
C ILE A 212 -7.39 12.64 -18.47
N PRO A 213 -8.73 12.56 -18.27
CA PRO A 213 -9.29 11.68 -17.24
C PRO A 213 -9.00 10.19 -17.50
N ARG A 214 -8.99 9.77 -18.78
CA ARG A 214 -8.74 8.37 -19.16
C ARG A 214 -7.27 8.00 -18.97
N GLU A 215 -6.37 8.89 -19.34
CA GLU A 215 -4.94 8.76 -19.05
C GLU A 215 -4.70 8.62 -17.55
N ARG A 216 -5.30 9.49 -16.73
CA ARG A 216 -5.14 9.42 -15.27
C ARG A 216 -5.65 8.10 -14.70
N MET A 217 -6.73 7.56 -15.26
CA MET A 217 -7.24 6.24 -14.89
C MET A 217 -6.27 5.11 -15.26
N ILE A 218 -5.61 5.19 -16.42
CA ILE A 218 -4.54 4.26 -16.81
C ILE A 218 -3.39 4.34 -15.80
N HIS A 219 -2.95 5.54 -15.43
CA HIS A 219 -1.89 5.73 -14.43
C HIS A 219 -2.23 5.04 -13.08
N LEU A 220 -3.44 5.29 -12.57
CA LEU A 220 -3.89 4.69 -11.30
C LEU A 220 -3.96 3.17 -11.39
N LYS A 221 -4.42 2.63 -12.53
CA LYS A 221 -4.47 1.20 -12.80
C LYS A 221 -3.07 0.58 -12.87
N ILE A 222 -2.10 1.20 -13.55
CA ILE A 222 -0.70 0.75 -13.60
C ILE A 222 -0.08 0.75 -12.20
N LYS A 223 -0.36 1.78 -11.38
CA LYS A 223 0.09 1.82 -9.99
C LYS A 223 -0.49 0.67 -9.17
N ALA A 224 -1.78 0.37 -9.32
CA ALA A 224 -2.41 -0.77 -8.65
C ALA A 224 -1.79 -2.11 -9.10
N LEU A 225 -1.52 -2.25 -10.39
CA LEU A 225 -0.87 -3.41 -11.00
C LEU A 225 0.50 -3.68 -10.37
N ARG A 226 1.31 -2.63 -10.18
CA ARG A 226 2.61 -2.68 -9.52
C ARG A 226 2.54 -3.28 -8.13
N GLU A 227 1.62 -2.78 -7.30
CA GLU A 227 1.50 -3.21 -5.91
C GLU A 227 1.06 -4.67 -5.82
N LEU A 228 0.22 -5.14 -6.76
CA LEU A 228 -0.14 -6.55 -6.87
C LEU A 228 1.05 -7.43 -7.31
N VAL A 229 1.83 -7.01 -8.31
CA VAL A 229 3.03 -7.75 -8.76
C VAL A 229 4.07 -7.83 -7.64
N LYS A 230 4.34 -6.74 -6.93
CA LYS A 230 5.24 -6.75 -5.76
C LYS A 230 4.76 -7.70 -4.67
N LYS A 231 3.45 -7.72 -4.39
CA LYS A 231 2.88 -8.59 -3.36
C LYS A 231 3.08 -10.07 -3.72
N ILE A 232 2.84 -10.44 -4.97
CA ILE A 232 3.12 -11.80 -5.46
C ILE A 232 4.62 -12.10 -5.34
N SER A 233 5.47 -11.18 -5.79
CA SER A 233 6.91 -11.42 -5.81
C SER A 233 7.52 -11.58 -4.43
N ASN A 234 7.07 -10.78 -3.44
CA ASN A 234 7.50 -10.95 -2.06
C ASN A 234 7.14 -12.33 -1.51
N PHE A 235 5.95 -12.82 -1.83
CA PHE A 235 5.51 -14.15 -1.44
C PHE A 235 6.39 -15.23 -2.07
N ASP A 236 6.63 -15.15 -3.38
CA ASP A 236 7.37 -16.17 -4.11
C ASP A 236 8.87 -16.16 -3.81
N ILE A 237 9.45 -15.00 -3.45
CA ILE A 237 10.82 -14.90 -2.94
C ILE A 237 10.95 -15.65 -1.61
N GLN A 238 9.99 -15.49 -0.70
CA GLN A 238 9.99 -16.21 0.58
C GLN A 238 9.87 -17.72 0.36
N ASN A 239 8.96 -18.14 -0.52
CA ASN A 239 8.80 -19.56 -0.86
C ASN A 239 10.09 -20.15 -1.48
N PHE A 240 10.72 -19.41 -2.38
CA PHE A 240 11.98 -19.82 -3.00
C PHE A 240 13.10 -19.98 -1.97
N GLN A 241 13.23 -19.04 -1.02
CA GLN A 241 14.22 -19.13 0.06
C GLN A 241 13.98 -20.35 0.95
N ASN A 242 12.73 -20.64 1.28
CA ASN A 242 12.37 -21.83 2.06
C ASN A 242 12.75 -23.12 1.32
N LEU A 243 12.39 -23.23 0.03
CA LEU A 243 12.78 -24.37 -0.81
C LEU A 243 14.30 -24.52 -0.93
N GLN A 244 15.03 -23.41 -0.98
CA GLN A 244 16.49 -23.43 -1.06
C GLN A 244 17.10 -23.94 0.25
N ASN A 245 16.56 -23.52 1.39
CA ASN A 245 16.98 -24.02 2.70
C ASN A 245 16.71 -25.52 2.83
N ASP A 246 15.52 -25.98 2.43
CA ASP A 246 15.16 -27.40 2.43
C ASP A 246 16.07 -28.23 1.50
N TYR A 247 16.36 -27.72 0.30
CA TYR A 247 17.28 -28.36 -0.64
C TYR A 247 18.68 -28.57 -0.05
N ASN A 248 19.18 -27.56 0.67
CA ASN A 248 20.51 -27.63 1.30
C ASN A 248 20.56 -28.60 2.48
N ALA A 249 19.44 -28.78 3.19
CA ALA A 249 19.33 -29.69 4.33
C ALA A 249 19.20 -31.17 3.93
N LEU A 250 18.74 -31.48 2.71
CA LEU A 250 18.51 -32.86 2.28
C LEU A 250 19.77 -33.58 1.75
N PRO A 251 19.84 -34.92 1.89
CA PRO A 251 20.90 -35.72 1.28
C PRO A 251 20.76 -35.80 -0.25
N VAL A 252 21.87 -36.03 -0.96
CA VAL A 252 21.99 -35.87 -2.43
C VAL A 252 20.98 -36.71 -3.24
N ASN A 253 20.67 -37.92 -2.75
CA ASN A 253 19.71 -38.84 -3.36
C ASN A 253 18.25 -38.33 -3.35
N GLU A 254 17.89 -37.45 -2.42
CA GLU A 254 16.53 -36.90 -2.27
C GLU A 254 16.33 -35.54 -2.96
N ARG A 255 17.42 -34.90 -3.42
CA ARG A 255 17.41 -33.54 -3.97
C ARG A 255 16.73 -33.37 -5.33
N LYS A 256 16.62 -34.44 -6.13
CA LYS A 256 16.10 -34.36 -7.52
C LYS A 256 14.71 -33.74 -7.62
N PHE A 257 13.84 -34.02 -6.65
CA PHE A 257 12.50 -33.46 -6.63
C PHE A 257 12.49 -31.96 -6.29
N LEU A 258 13.25 -31.54 -5.28
CA LEU A 258 13.39 -30.14 -4.91
C LEU A 258 14.09 -29.31 -5.98
N GLU A 259 15.04 -29.89 -6.72
CA GLU A 259 15.69 -29.22 -7.85
C GLU A 259 14.66 -28.85 -8.94
N LYS A 260 13.73 -29.75 -9.25
CA LYS A 260 12.64 -29.48 -10.21
C LYS A 260 11.70 -28.38 -9.70
N LYS A 261 11.40 -28.36 -8.40
CA LYS A 261 10.59 -27.30 -7.77
C LYS A 261 11.29 -25.95 -7.80
N LEU A 262 12.56 -25.89 -7.36
CA LEU A 262 13.39 -24.68 -7.41
C LEU A 262 13.51 -24.12 -8.82
N LYS A 263 13.67 -24.98 -9.84
CA LYS A 263 13.72 -24.54 -11.24
C LYS A 263 12.39 -23.95 -11.71
N THR A 264 11.26 -24.44 -11.21
CA THR A 264 9.94 -23.91 -11.53
C THR A 264 9.72 -22.56 -10.86
N GLU A 265 10.04 -22.45 -9.57
CA GLU A 265 9.94 -21.19 -8.83
C GLU A 265 10.88 -20.11 -9.36
N TRP A 266 12.10 -20.48 -9.74
CA TRP A 266 13.03 -19.54 -10.36
C TRP A 266 12.48 -18.97 -11.68
N LYS A 267 11.86 -19.82 -12.52
CA LYS A 267 11.20 -19.35 -13.76
C LYS A 267 10.02 -18.43 -13.48
N LYS A 268 9.32 -18.62 -12.37
CA LYS A 268 8.21 -17.79 -11.92
C LYS A 268 8.70 -16.41 -11.50
N LEU A 269 9.72 -16.37 -10.64
CA LEU A 269 10.41 -15.15 -10.22
C LEU A 269 10.99 -14.37 -11.41
N ASP A 270 11.51 -15.05 -12.43
CA ASP A 270 11.97 -14.40 -13.65
C ASP A 270 10.82 -13.69 -14.40
N VAL A 271 9.65 -14.32 -14.51
CA VAL A 271 8.46 -13.69 -15.11
C VAL A 271 8.02 -12.46 -14.31
N GLU A 272 8.00 -12.55 -12.98
CA GLU A 272 7.65 -11.42 -12.13
C GLU A 272 8.65 -10.26 -12.22
N LYS A 273 9.94 -10.58 -12.29
CA LYS A 273 10.99 -9.59 -12.55
C LYS A 273 10.79 -8.90 -13.90
N GLN A 274 10.37 -9.64 -14.93
CA GLN A 274 10.03 -9.05 -16.22
C GLN A 274 8.78 -8.15 -16.12
N LEU A 275 7.74 -8.55 -15.38
CA LEU A 275 6.57 -7.71 -15.11
C LEU A 275 6.95 -6.38 -14.43
N LEU A 276 7.83 -6.43 -13.43
CA LEU A 276 8.34 -5.22 -12.76
C LEU A 276 9.12 -4.31 -13.73
N LYS A 277 9.93 -4.87 -14.62
CA LYS A 277 10.64 -4.08 -15.65
C LYS A 277 9.67 -3.41 -16.63
N LEU A 278 8.61 -4.10 -17.06
CA LEU A 278 7.60 -3.51 -17.94
C LEU A 278 6.85 -2.36 -17.25
N GLU A 279 6.60 -2.45 -15.94
CA GLU A 279 6.01 -1.35 -15.17
C GLU A 279 6.89 -0.09 -15.18
N GLU A 280 8.20 -0.24 -14.98
CA GLU A 280 9.13 0.90 -15.06
C GLU A 280 9.11 1.56 -16.43
N VAL A 281 8.97 0.76 -17.50
CA VAL A 281 8.82 1.27 -18.87
C VAL A 281 7.50 2.01 -19.05
N LEU A 282 6.38 1.47 -18.54
CA LEU A 282 5.08 2.13 -18.58
C LEU A 282 5.11 3.50 -17.89
N ARG A 283 5.81 3.63 -16.76
CA ARG A 283 5.96 4.91 -16.05
C ARG A 283 6.70 5.96 -16.88
N LYS A 284 7.67 5.54 -17.70
CA LYS A 284 8.36 6.47 -18.60
C LYS A 284 7.43 6.97 -19.69
N TYR A 285 6.59 6.09 -20.25
CA TYR A 285 5.61 6.49 -21.25
C TYR A 285 4.56 7.46 -20.69
N ASP A 286 4.05 7.21 -19.50
CA ASP A 286 3.12 8.10 -18.79
C ASP A 286 3.65 9.54 -18.66
N HIS A 287 4.90 9.68 -18.22
CA HIS A 287 5.53 11.00 -18.11
C HIS A 287 5.73 11.67 -19.48
N SER A 288 6.24 10.93 -20.47
CA SER A 288 6.44 11.46 -21.82
C SER A 288 5.12 11.83 -22.50
N PHE A 289 4.08 11.03 -22.31
CA PHE A 289 2.75 11.27 -22.87
C PHE A 289 2.18 12.61 -22.38
N ASN A 290 2.19 12.83 -21.07
CA ASN A 290 1.72 14.09 -20.48
C ASN A 290 2.55 15.29 -20.96
N HIS A 291 3.88 15.14 -21.02
CA HIS A 291 4.75 16.19 -21.53
C HIS A 291 4.42 16.59 -22.98
N HIS A 292 4.24 15.62 -23.88
CA HIS A 292 3.91 15.92 -25.28
C HIS A 292 2.49 16.47 -25.45
N LEU A 293 1.52 16.05 -24.62
CA LEU A 293 0.19 16.67 -24.59
C LEU A 293 0.24 18.14 -24.14
N GLU A 294 1.03 18.47 -23.13
CA GLU A 294 1.22 19.86 -22.71
C GLU A 294 1.85 20.71 -23.83
N LEU A 295 2.90 20.19 -24.48
CA LEU A 295 3.53 20.87 -25.61
C LEU A 295 2.60 21.03 -26.81
N LEU A 296 1.71 20.07 -27.05
CA LEU A 296 0.64 20.16 -28.05
C LEU A 296 -0.27 21.35 -27.76
N ILE A 297 -0.77 21.47 -26.52
CA ILE A 297 -1.64 22.58 -26.10
C ILE A 297 -0.92 23.93 -26.26
N VAL A 298 0.33 24.03 -25.81
CA VAL A 298 1.15 25.26 -25.96
C VAL A 298 1.35 25.63 -27.43
N SER A 299 1.60 24.65 -28.30
CA SER A 299 1.79 24.87 -29.73
C SER A 299 0.52 25.36 -30.41
N LEU A 300 -0.65 24.80 -30.06
CA LEU A 300 -1.95 25.24 -30.55
C LEU A 300 -2.26 26.68 -30.13
N ARG A 301 -2.03 27.02 -28.85
CA ARG A 301 -2.20 28.39 -28.33
C ARG A 301 -1.28 29.40 -29.01
N SER A 302 -0.08 28.98 -29.37
CA SER A 302 0.92 29.82 -30.05
C SER A 302 0.73 29.87 -31.57
N ASN A 303 -0.34 29.29 -32.12
CA ASN A 303 -0.60 29.17 -33.55
C ASN A 303 0.52 28.47 -34.36
N LYS A 304 1.30 27.59 -33.71
CA LYS A 304 2.39 26.82 -34.33
C LYS A 304 1.88 25.45 -34.79
N ILE A 305 1.10 25.42 -35.87
CA ILE A 305 0.38 24.21 -36.33
C ILE A 305 1.32 23.06 -36.66
N LYS A 306 2.45 23.33 -37.33
CA LYS A 306 3.46 22.31 -37.64
C LYS A 306 3.98 21.64 -36.35
N SER A 307 4.34 22.44 -35.35
CA SER A 307 4.77 21.91 -34.06
C SER A 307 3.67 21.13 -33.35
N ALA A 308 2.41 21.59 -33.40
CA ALA A 308 1.28 20.84 -32.84
C ALA A 308 1.13 19.45 -33.49
N VAL A 309 1.26 19.37 -34.82
CA VAL A 309 1.24 18.08 -35.55
C VAL A 309 2.40 17.17 -35.13
N GLU A 310 3.60 17.71 -34.97
CA GLU A 310 4.75 16.93 -34.49
C GLU A 310 4.53 16.39 -33.07
N GLN A 311 3.96 17.20 -32.15
CA GLN A 311 3.68 16.78 -30.77
C GLN A 311 2.58 15.71 -30.70
N ILE A 312 1.50 15.82 -31.49
CA ILE A 312 0.45 14.80 -31.51
C ILE A 312 0.98 13.48 -32.11
N ASP A 313 1.87 13.54 -33.10
CA ASP A 313 2.48 12.35 -33.72
C ASP A 313 3.38 11.60 -32.72
N GLU A 314 4.21 12.31 -31.95
CA GLU A 314 4.97 11.68 -30.86
C GLU A 314 4.06 11.15 -29.75
N THR A 315 2.98 11.86 -29.40
CA THR A 315 1.98 11.38 -28.43
C THR A 315 1.34 10.05 -28.88
N ILE A 316 0.91 9.96 -30.15
CA ILE A 316 0.34 8.73 -30.74
C ILE A 316 1.36 7.58 -30.69
N LYS A 317 2.63 7.86 -30.99
CA LYS A 317 3.70 6.87 -30.99
C LYS A 317 3.99 6.36 -29.57
N ILE A 318 4.03 7.24 -28.57
CA ILE A 318 4.17 6.87 -27.16
C ILE A 318 3.00 5.97 -26.73
N GLU A 319 1.77 6.35 -27.06
CA GLU A 319 0.59 5.58 -26.67
C GLU A 319 0.55 4.20 -27.36
N LYS A 320 0.97 4.10 -28.62
CA LYS A 320 1.14 2.80 -29.31
C LYS A 320 2.18 1.92 -28.63
N ASN A 321 3.28 2.50 -28.17
CA ASN A 321 4.31 1.76 -27.43
C ASN A 321 3.79 1.30 -26.06
N LEU A 322 3.04 2.15 -25.36
CA LEU A 322 2.35 1.81 -24.11
C LEU A 322 1.40 0.63 -24.33
N PHE A 323 0.55 0.68 -25.36
CA PHE A 323 -0.34 -0.43 -25.74
C PHE A 323 0.41 -1.73 -26.02
N LYS A 324 1.53 -1.67 -26.76
CA LYS A 324 2.38 -2.84 -27.04
C LYS A 324 2.98 -3.42 -25.75
N THR A 325 3.43 -2.58 -24.83
CA THR A 325 3.95 -3.00 -23.53
C THR A 325 2.87 -3.64 -22.66
N ILE A 326 1.64 -3.11 -22.65
CA ILE A 326 0.48 -3.74 -21.99
C ILE A 326 0.23 -5.13 -22.57
N LYS A 327 0.30 -5.30 -23.90
CA LYS A 327 0.15 -6.62 -24.53
C LYS A 327 1.23 -7.61 -24.13
N GLN A 328 2.48 -7.16 -23.97
CA GLN A 328 3.55 -8.00 -23.42
C GLN A 328 3.28 -8.38 -21.97
N MET A 329 2.72 -7.46 -21.18
CA MET A 329 2.32 -7.71 -19.80
C MET A 329 1.22 -8.78 -19.72
N GLU A 330 0.18 -8.70 -20.54
CA GLU A 330 -0.88 -9.73 -20.65
C GLU A 330 -0.29 -11.12 -20.96
N GLN A 331 0.74 -11.20 -21.83
CA GLN A 331 1.40 -12.46 -22.17
C GLN A 331 2.18 -13.05 -20.99
N LEU A 332 2.87 -12.21 -20.22
CA LEU A 332 3.58 -12.62 -19.01
C LEU A 332 2.61 -13.05 -17.90
N GLU A 333 1.49 -12.34 -17.73
CA GLU A 333 0.42 -12.71 -16.80
C GLU A 333 -0.15 -14.11 -17.11
N LYS A 334 -0.45 -14.39 -18.39
CA LYS A 334 -0.88 -15.74 -18.82
C LYS A 334 0.18 -16.80 -18.59
N LYS A 335 1.47 -16.44 -18.72
CA LYS A 335 2.57 -17.36 -18.43
C LYS A 335 2.65 -17.65 -16.93
N LEU A 336 2.44 -16.65 -16.08
CA LEU A 336 2.35 -16.79 -14.62
C LEU A 336 1.15 -17.66 -14.23
N GLU A 337 0.00 -17.48 -14.88
CA GLU A 337 -1.21 -18.31 -14.68
C GLU A 337 -0.96 -19.78 -14.94
N ARG A 338 -0.22 -20.09 -16.01
CA ARG A 338 0.15 -21.47 -16.32
C ARG A 338 1.07 -22.08 -15.27
N PHE A 339 1.95 -21.29 -14.63
CA PHE A 339 2.79 -21.79 -13.53
C PHE A 339 1.94 -22.11 -12.30
N ILE A 340 1.09 -21.17 -11.89
CA ILE A 340 0.19 -21.35 -10.73
C ILE A 340 -0.79 -22.50 -10.99
N GLY A 341 -1.37 -22.59 -12.18
CA GLY A 341 -2.29 -23.67 -12.55
C GLY A 341 -1.64 -25.06 -12.55
N LYS A 342 -0.35 -25.17 -12.88
CA LYS A 342 0.40 -26.43 -12.78
C LYS A 342 0.66 -26.82 -11.33
N GLU A 343 1.07 -25.86 -10.50
CA GLU A 343 1.30 -26.06 -9.06
C GLU A 343 0.02 -26.56 -8.36
N ILE A 344 -1.12 -25.98 -8.73
CA ILE A 344 -2.44 -26.40 -8.24
C ILE A 344 -2.73 -27.87 -8.58
N LYS A 345 -2.45 -28.30 -9.81
CA LYS A 345 -2.69 -29.68 -10.26
C LYS A 345 -1.75 -30.66 -9.56
N GLU A 346 -0.47 -30.31 -9.42
CA GLU A 346 0.53 -31.15 -8.74
C GLU A 346 0.19 -31.36 -7.27
N ILE A 347 -0.38 -30.36 -6.59
CA ILE A 347 -0.84 -30.50 -5.20
C ILE A 347 -2.08 -31.40 -5.11
N SER A 348 -3.05 -31.24 -6.03
CA SER A 348 -4.28 -32.06 -6.01
C SER A 348 -4.08 -33.54 -6.33
N ILE A 349 -2.99 -33.91 -7.01
CA ILE A 349 -2.67 -35.31 -7.34
C ILE A 349 -1.96 -36.01 -6.17
N ASN A 350 -1.29 -35.25 -5.30
CA ASN A 350 -0.58 -35.77 -4.13
C ASN A 350 -1.45 -35.77 -2.85
N GLN A 351 -2.72 -35.36 -2.96
CA GLN A 351 -3.76 -35.50 -1.93
C GLN A 351 -4.61 -36.72 -2.27
#